data_AF-A0A1V8MAG6-F1
#
_entry.id   AF-A0A1V8MAG6-F1
#
_cell.length_a   1.000
_cell.length_b   1.000
_cell.length_c   1.000
_cell.angle_alpha   90.00
_cell.angle_beta   90.00
_cell.angle_gamma   90.00
#
_symmetry.space_group_name_H-M   'P 1'
#
loop_
_entity.id
_entity.type
_entity.pdbx_description
1 polymer ?
#
loop_
_entity_poly.entity_id
_entity_poly.type
_entity_poly.pdbx_seq_one_letter_code
_entity_poly.pdbx_strand_id
1 'polypeptide(L)'
;MQLQEFNWLHNKVKQLADEVGSLLIEVFHYLALFVIGASIVWSAVIAYVAMIHHGHATIGDILLLFIYLELGAMVGIYFKTNAMPVRCLIFIAITALSRFLIADIQIHHQADKEILLISAAILLLAIATRIMPKPPSDNG
;
A
#
# COMPACT_ATOMS: atom_id res chain seq x y z
N MET A 1 -0.40 -4.02 -55.00
CA MET A 1 -1.59 -4.70 -54.41
C MET A 1 -1.24 -5.62 -53.23
N GLN A 2 -0.03 -6.20 -53.12
CA GLN A 2 0.34 -7.13 -52.03
C GLN A 2 0.78 -6.50 -50.69
N LEU A 3 0.95 -5.18 -50.59
CA LEU A 3 1.38 -4.49 -49.34
C LEU A 3 0.23 -4.14 -48.38
N GLN A 4 -1.03 -4.16 -48.83
CA GLN A 4 -2.18 -3.80 -47.98
C GLN A 4 -2.67 -4.96 -47.11
N GLU A 5 -2.61 -6.22 -47.58
CA GLU A 5 -3.04 -7.38 -46.79
C GLU A 5 -2.08 -7.68 -45.61
N PHE A 6 -0.78 -7.46 -45.79
CA PHE A 6 0.22 -7.74 -44.75
C PHE A 6 0.08 -6.81 -43.53
N ASN A 7 -0.24 -5.53 -43.76
CA ASN A 7 -0.45 -4.56 -42.68
C ASN A 7 -1.76 -4.81 -41.90
N TRP A 8 -2.80 -5.33 -42.55
CA TRP A 8 -4.08 -5.64 -41.89
C TRP A 8 -3.96 -6.83 -40.93
N LEU A 9 -3.20 -7.87 -41.30
CA LEU A 9 -2.89 -9.01 -40.41
C LEU A 9 -2.07 -8.58 -39.20
N HIS A 10 -1.04 -7.74 -39.40
CA HIS A 10 -0.19 -7.26 -38.31
C HIS A 10 -0.99 -6.41 -37.30
N ASN A 11 -1.89 -5.55 -37.78
CA ASN A 11 -2.74 -4.73 -36.92
C ASN A 11 -3.77 -5.56 -36.13
N LYS A 12 -4.35 -6.61 -36.74
CA LYS A 12 -5.25 -7.53 -36.02
C LYS A 12 -4.54 -8.35 -34.94
N VAL A 13 -3.35 -8.87 -35.25
CA VAL A 13 -2.53 -9.61 -34.28
C VAL A 13 -2.09 -8.70 -33.14
N LYS A 14 -1.71 -7.45 -33.45
CA LYS A 14 -1.34 -6.46 -32.43
C LYS A 14 -2.52 -6.06 -31.53
N GLN A 15 -3.70 -5.81 -32.10
CA GLN A 15 -4.91 -5.52 -31.33
C GLN A 15 -5.28 -6.66 -30.38
N LEU A 16 -5.24 -7.91 -30.86
CA LEU A 16 -5.47 -9.09 -30.02
C LEU A 16 -4.41 -9.24 -28.92
N ALA A 17 -3.13 -8.99 -29.24
CA ALA A 17 -2.06 -9.05 -28.26
C ALA A 17 -2.20 -7.96 -27.17
N ASP A 18 -2.62 -6.76 -27.55
CA ASP A 18 -2.84 -5.64 -26.62
C ASP A 18 -4.08 -5.91 -25.72
N GLU A 19 -5.18 -6.44 -26.28
CA GLU A 19 -6.38 -6.84 -25.51
C GLU A 19 -6.08 -7.99 -24.52
N VAL A 20 -5.41 -9.04 -24.99
CA VAL A 20 -5.05 -10.18 -24.14
C VAL A 20 -4.02 -9.76 -23.08
N GLY A 21 -3.05 -8.94 -23.44
CA GLY A 21 -2.02 -8.43 -22.53
C GLY A 21 -2.63 -7.57 -21.41
N SER A 22 -3.54 -6.65 -21.75
CA SER A 22 -4.23 -5.82 -20.76
C SER A 22 -5.08 -6.64 -19.79
N LEU A 23 -5.85 -7.63 -20.28
CA LEU A 23 -6.62 -8.54 -19.42
C LEU A 23 -5.73 -9.37 -18.48
N LEU A 24 -4.63 -9.91 -18.97
CA LEU A 24 -3.70 -10.70 -18.16
C LEU A 24 -3.08 -9.87 -17.03
N ILE A 25 -2.67 -8.63 -17.34
CA ILE A 25 -2.11 -7.70 -16.36
C ILE A 25 -3.16 -7.37 -15.30
N GLU A 26 -4.40 -7.09 -15.71
CA GLU A 26 -5.50 -6.78 -14.79
C GLU A 26 -5.82 -7.96 -13.85
N VAL A 27 -5.94 -9.18 -14.39
CA VAL A 27 -6.17 -10.40 -13.58
C VAL A 27 -5.02 -10.64 -12.61
N PHE A 28 -3.76 -10.54 -13.07
CA PHE A 28 -2.60 -10.68 -12.21
C PHE A 28 -2.60 -9.66 -11.07
N HIS A 29 -2.98 -8.43 -11.39
CA HIS A 29 -3.04 -7.34 -10.44
C HIS A 29 -4.06 -7.60 -9.31
N TYR A 30 -5.27 -8.01 -9.66
CA TYR A 30 -6.30 -8.39 -8.70
C TYR A 30 -5.90 -9.61 -7.86
N LEU A 31 -5.27 -10.61 -8.48
CA LEU A 31 -4.77 -11.80 -7.78
C LEU A 31 -3.69 -11.43 -6.77
N ALA A 32 -2.70 -10.63 -7.17
CA ALA A 32 -1.63 -10.18 -6.29
C ALA A 32 -2.19 -9.39 -5.10
N LEU A 33 -3.17 -8.51 -5.36
CA LEU A 33 -3.81 -7.74 -4.31
C LEU A 33 -4.60 -8.63 -3.33
N PHE A 34 -5.27 -9.65 -3.84
CA PHE A 34 -5.98 -10.63 -3.01
C PHE A 34 -5.01 -11.39 -2.09
N VAL A 35 -3.86 -11.83 -2.61
CA VAL A 35 -2.82 -12.51 -1.82
C VAL A 35 -2.27 -11.60 -0.73
N ILE A 36 -2.01 -10.32 -1.04
CA ILE A 36 -1.55 -9.33 -0.06
C ILE A 36 -2.63 -9.08 1.01
N GLY A 37 -3.89 -8.91 0.61
CA GLY A 37 -5.00 -8.74 1.56
C GLY A 37 -5.15 -9.94 2.50
N ALA A 38 -5.09 -11.16 1.95
CA ALA A 38 -5.17 -12.39 2.73
C ALA A 38 -3.98 -12.54 3.71
N SER A 39 -2.76 -12.19 3.28
CA SER A 39 -1.57 -12.28 4.15
C SER A 39 -1.61 -11.29 5.31
N ILE A 40 -2.18 -10.10 5.11
CA ILE A 40 -2.40 -9.11 6.17
C ILE A 40 -3.37 -9.66 7.22
N VAL A 41 -4.52 -10.19 6.79
CA VAL A 41 -5.51 -10.78 7.70
C VAL A 41 -4.92 -11.96 8.45
N TRP A 42 -4.22 -12.86 7.76
CA TRP A 42 -3.54 -14.00 8.37
C TRP A 42 -2.53 -13.56 9.44
N SER A 43 -1.69 -12.57 9.12
CA SER A 43 -0.68 -12.03 10.05
C SER A 43 -1.33 -11.37 11.26
N ALA A 44 -2.42 -10.62 11.06
CA ALA A 44 -3.17 -9.98 12.15
C ALA A 44 -3.77 -11.02 13.12
N VAL A 45 -4.32 -12.12 12.59
CA VAL A 45 -4.86 -13.22 13.39
C VAL A 45 -3.76 -13.88 14.22
N ILE A 46 -2.61 -14.18 13.62
CA ILE A 46 -1.46 -14.76 14.35
C ILE A 46 -0.98 -13.81 15.45
N ALA A 47 -0.82 -12.53 15.15
CA ALA A 47 -0.42 -11.53 16.15
C ALA A 47 -1.42 -11.44 17.30
N TYR A 48 -2.72 -11.45 17.00
CA TYR A 48 -3.78 -11.44 18.02
C TYR A 48 -3.75 -12.70 18.90
N VAL A 49 -3.60 -13.88 18.31
CA VAL A 49 -3.47 -15.14 19.06
C VAL A 49 -2.24 -15.11 19.96
N ALA A 50 -1.12 -14.57 19.48
CA ALA A 50 0.09 -14.40 20.29
C ALA A 50 -0.16 -13.52 21.52
N MET A 51 -0.89 -12.41 21.40
CA MET A 51 -1.25 -11.57 22.56
C MET A 51 -2.10 -12.31 23.58
N ILE A 52 -3.07 -13.10 23.12
CA ILE A 52 -3.91 -13.92 24.00
C ILE A 52 -3.04 -14.90 24.79
N HIS A 53 -2.06 -15.54 24.13
CA HIS A 53 -1.13 -16.45 24.81
C HIS A 53 -0.24 -15.76 25.86
N HIS A 54 0.12 -14.49 25.66
CA HIS A 54 0.88 -13.71 26.65
C HIS A 54 0.02 -13.26 27.85
N GLY A 55 -1.31 -13.31 27.73
CA GLY A 55 -2.25 -12.99 28.82
C GLY A 55 -2.46 -11.50 29.10
N HIS A 56 -1.80 -10.62 28.34
CA HIS A 56 -1.97 -9.18 28.37
C HIS A 56 -1.59 -8.58 27.02
N ALA A 57 -2.29 -7.52 26.61
CA ALA A 57 -1.98 -6.76 25.41
C ALA A 57 -1.41 -5.40 25.81
N THR A 58 -0.25 -5.05 25.26
CA THR A 58 0.34 -3.72 25.43
C THR A 58 -0.26 -2.72 24.44
N ILE A 59 -0.02 -1.42 24.67
CA ILE A 59 -0.40 -0.38 23.69
C ILE A 59 0.28 -0.65 22.35
N GLY A 60 1.54 -1.11 22.35
CA GLY A 60 2.28 -1.47 21.14
C GLY A 60 1.58 -2.56 20.33
N ASP A 61 1.05 -3.59 21.00
CA ASP A 61 0.35 -4.70 20.34
C ASP A 61 -0.98 -4.26 19.71
N ILE A 62 -1.71 -3.38 20.41
CA ILE A 62 -2.95 -2.79 19.88
C ILE A 62 -2.65 -1.88 18.68
N LEU A 63 -1.58 -1.08 18.75
CA LEU A 63 -1.14 -0.25 17.64
C LEU A 63 -0.69 -1.09 16.44
N LEU A 64 -0.06 -2.24 16.67
CA LEU A 64 0.31 -3.19 15.62
C LEU A 64 -0.93 -3.75 14.90
N LEU A 65 -1.98 -4.13 15.64
CA LEU A 65 -3.27 -4.51 15.04
C LEU A 65 -3.88 -3.38 14.19
N PHE A 66 -3.74 -2.13 14.64
CA PHE A 66 -4.23 -0.98 13.90
C PHE A 66 -3.44 -0.74 12.59
N ILE A 67 -2.14 -1.05 12.54
CA ILE A 67 -1.34 -1.06 11.30
C ILE A 67 -1.88 -2.10 10.33
N TYR A 68 -2.16 -3.33 10.79
CA TYR A 68 -2.73 -4.36 9.92
C TYR A 68 -4.10 -3.96 9.37
N LEU A 69 -4.95 -3.35 10.21
CA LEU A 69 -6.26 -2.88 9.79
C LEU A 69 -6.16 -1.74 8.75
N GLU A 70 -5.24 -0.79 8.93
CA GLU A 70 -5.00 0.27 7.96
C GLU A 70 -4.49 -0.26 6.62
N LEU A 71 -3.50 -1.15 6.66
CA LEU A 71 -2.94 -1.74 5.46
C LEU A 71 -4.01 -2.54 4.72
N GLY A 72 -4.85 -3.30 5.45
CA GLY A 72 -6.00 -4.00 4.89
C GLY A 72 -7.04 -3.07 4.28
N ALA A 73 -7.37 -1.95 4.93
CA ALA A 73 -8.31 -0.95 4.42
C ALA A 73 -7.79 -0.31 3.12
N MET A 74 -6.50 0.00 3.06
CA MET A 74 -5.87 0.56 1.86
C MET A 74 -5.87 -0.44 0.70
N VAL A 75 -5.55 -1.71 0.96
CA VAL A 75 -5.68 -2.80 -0.01
C VAL A 75 -7.15 -2.95 -0.47
N GLY A 76 -8.13 -2.84 0.42
CA GLY A 76 -9.54 -2.88 0.07
C GLY A 76 -10.00 -1.70 -0.80
N ILE A 77 -9.55 -0.48 -0.49
CA ILE A 77 -9.81 0.72 -1.32
C ILE A 77 -9.17 0.55 -2.69
N TYR A 78 -7.96 -0.01 -2.73
CA TYR A 78 -7.25 -0.27 -3.98
C TYR A 78 -8.02 -1.23 -4.88
N PHE A 79 -8.56 -2.33 -4.31
CA PHE A 79 -9.40 -3.29 -5.03
C PHE A 79 -10.62 -2.62 -5.69
N LYS A 80 -11.18 -1.59 -5.05
CA LYS A 80 -12.34 -0.84 -5.56
C LYS A 80 -12.00 0.25 -6.58
N THR A 81 -10.76 0.75 -6.59
CA THR A 81 -10.42 1.99 -7.33
C THR A 81 -9.37 1.81 -8.44
N ASN A 82 -8.70 0.65 -8.53
CA ASN A 82 -7.67 0.34 -9.54
C ASN A 82 -6.54 1.38 -9.68
N ALA A 83 -6.39 2.29 -8.73
CA ALA A 83 -5.49 3.43 -8.85
C ALA A 83 -4.16 3.16 -8.15
N MET A 84 -3.07 3.03 -8.94
CA MET A 84 -1.73 2.69 -8.45
C MET A 84 -1.27 3.58 -7.27
N PRO A 85 -0.77 3.02 -6.15
CA PRO A 85 -0.97 3.65 -4.85
C PRO A 85 0.34 4.24 -4.33
N VAL A 86 1.11 4.93 -5.17
CA VAL A 86 2.39 5.54 -4.73
C VAL A 86 2.18 6.48 -3.55
N ARG A 87 1.08 7.26 -3.55
CA ARG A 87 0.69 8.11 -2.42
C ARG A 87 0.29 7.31 -1.18
N CYS A 88 -0.37 6.18 -1.38
CA CYS A 88 -0.81 5.31 -0.29
C CYS A 88 0.37 4.75 0.50
N LEU A 89 1.45 4.35 -0.19
CA LEU A 89 2.68 3.87 0.45
C LEU A 89 3.31 4.91 1.39
N ILE A 90 3.29 6.19 0.99
CA ILE A 90 3.83 7.26 1.84
C ILE A 90 2.91 7.52 3.05
N PHE A 91 1.58 7.43 2.89
CA PHE A 91 0.66 7.50 4.02
C PHE A 91 0.85 6.33 4.99
N ILE A 92 1.09 5.11 4.50
CA ILE A 92 1.43 3.95 5.34
C ILE A 92 2.69 4.24 6.16
N ALA A 93 3.74 4.79 5.52
CA ALA A 93 4.98 5.14 6.21
C ALA A 93 4.74 6.20 7.30
N ILE A 94 3.96 7.24 7.01
CA ILE A 94 3.59 8.28 7.98
C ILE A 94 2.84 7.68 9.16
N THR A 95 1.80 6.86 8.92
CA THR A 95 1.03 6.33 10.04
C THR A 95 1.80 5.27 10.82
N ALA A 96 2.64 4.46 10.16
CA ALA A 96 3.52 3.50 10.83
C ALA A 96 4.52 4.22 11.75
N LEU A 97 5.19 5.26 11.27
CA LEU A 97 6.12 6.08 12.08
C LEU A 97 5.40 6.80 13.22
N SER A 98 4.21 7.35 12.96
CA SER A 98 3.41 8.02 13.99
C SER A 98 3.00 7.06 15.12
N ARG A 99 2.66 5.82 14.78
CA ARG A 99 2.35 4.80 15.79
C ARG A 99 3.58 4.33 16.54
N PHE A 100 4.70 4.14 15.84
CA PHE A 100 5.97 3.81 16.47
C PHE A 100 6.36 4.88 17.50
N LEU A 101 6.21 6.16 17.15
CA LEU A 101 6.43 7.28 18.05
C LEU A 101 5.55 7.21 19.31
N ILE A 102 4.25 6.97 19.15
CA ILE A 102 3.32 6.87 20.29
C ILE A 102 3.69 5.68 21.18
N ALA A 103 4.04 4.53 20.58
CA ALA A 103 4.45 3.34 21.33
C ALA A 103 5.73 3.60 22.14
N ASP A 104 6.73 4.25 21.53
CA ASP A 104 8.01 4.55 22.17
C ASP A 104 7.86 5.52 23.36
N ILE A 105 7.08 6.60 23.19
CA ILE A 105 6.79 7.58 24.25
C ILE A 105 6.14 6.93 25.48
N GLN A 106 5.29 5.92 25.27
CA GLN A 106 4.61 5.24 26.38
C GLN A 106 5.55 4.32 27.17
N ILE A 107 6.58 3.76 26.53
CA ILE A 107 7.54 2.83 27.15
C ILE A 107 8.64 3.61 27.86
N HIS A 108 9.21 4.62 27.19
CA HIS A 108 10.29 5.45 27.72
C HIS A 108 9.73 6.83 28.09
N HIS A 109 9.36 7.02 29.37
CA HIS A 109 8.85 8.29 29.90
C HIS A 109 9.87 9.46 29.89
N GLN A 110 11.01 9.34 29.20
CA GLN A 110 12.01 10.40 29.06
C GLN A 110 12.14 10.82 27.61
N ALA A 111 11.99 12.12 27.38
CA ALA A 111 12.11 12.75 26.07
C ALA A 111 13.54 12.61 25.54
N ASP A 112 13.77 11.59 24.73
CA ASP A 112 15.06 11.36 24.08
C ASP A 112 15.14 12.00 22.69
N LYS A 113 16.35 12.04 22.13
CA LYS A 113 16.62 12.55 20.77
C LYS A 113 15.89 11.76 19.68
N GLU A 114 15.53 10.51 19.96
CA GLU A 114 14.83 9.61 19.03
C GLU A 114 13.42 10.12 18.67
N ILE A 115 12.65 10.60 19.66
CA ILE A 115 11.33 11.21 19.47
C ILE A 115 11.38 12.41 18.50
N LEU A 116 12.42 13.25 18.64
CA LEU A 116 12.62 14.41 17.79
C LEU A 116 12.98 14.01 16.36
N LEU A 117 13.80 12.97 16.19
CA LEU A 117 14.18 12.44 14.88
C LEU A 117 12.99 11.82 14.15
N ILE A 118 12.17 11.01 14.84
CA ILE A 118 10.96 10.40 14.26
C ILE A 118 9.95 11.48 13.87
N SER A 119 9.75 12.49 14.73
CA SER A 119 8.86 13.63 14.43
C SER A 119 9.33 14.42 13.20
N ALA A 120 10.64 14.64 13.06
CA ALA A 120 11.22 15.28 11.88
C ALA A 120 11.08 14.41 10.62
N ALA A 121 11.20 13.08 10.73
CA ALA A 121 10.97 12.16 9.62
C ALA A 121 9.51 12.19 9.14
N ILE A 122 8.53 12.21 10.06
CA ILE A 122 7.11 12.35 9.75
C ILE A 122 6.85 13.69 9.03
N LEU A 123 7.44 14.78 9.52
CA LEU A 123 7.34 16.10 8.89
C LEU A 123 7.92 16.08 7.46
N LEU A 124 9.08 15.45 7.26
CA LEU A 124 9.71 15.33 5.95
C LEU A 124 8.84 14.54 4.98
N LEU A 125 8.29 13.39 5.40
CA LEU A 125 7.38 12.60 4.58
C LEU A 125 6.10 13.36 4.23
N ALA A 126 5.53 14.10 5.20
CA ALA A 126 4.37 14.94 4.97
C ALA A 126 4.66 16.02 3.91
N ILE A 127 5.83 16.66 3.97
CA ILE A 127 6.26 17.62 2.94
C ILE A 127 6.47 16.94 1.59
N ALA A 128 7.08 15.75 1.55
CA ALA A 128 7.32 14.99 0.32
C ALA A 128 6.00 14.66 -0.41
N THR A 129 4.94 14.28 0.33
CA THR A 129 3.62 14.03 -0.29
C THR A 129 3.01 15.27 -0.94
N ARG A 130 3.27 16.47 -0.39
CA ARG A 130 2.77 17.73 -0.93
C ARG A 130 3.53 18.17 -2.18
N ILE A 131 4.83 17.87 -2.25
CA ILE A 131 5.68 18.26 -3.38
C ILE A 131 5.41 17.38 -4.60
N MET A 132 5.03 16.11 -4.40
CA MET A 132 4.85 15.14 -5.48
C MET A 132 3.75 15.60 -6.45
N PRO A 133 4.08 15.99 -7.70
CA PRO A 133 3.09 16.50 -8.65
C PRO A 133 2.12 15.39 -9.05
N LYS A 134 0.83 15.70 -9.12
CA LYS A 134 -0.16 14.82 -9.75
C LYS A 134 0.27 14.63 -11.21
N PRO A 135 0.41 13.39 -11.73
CA PRO A 135 0.70 13.19 -13.14
C PRO A 135 -0.42 13.87 -13.96
N PRO A 136 -0.09 14.56 -15.06
CA PRO A 136 -1.07 15.26 -15.87
C PRO A 136 -2.20 14.29 -16.22
N SER A 137 -3.44 14.61 -15.82
CA SER A 137 -4.57 13.87 -16.37
C SER A 137 -4.72 14.35 -17.80
N ASP A 138 -4.55 13.40 -18.72
CA ASP A 138 -5.04 13.51 -20.07
C ASP A 138 -6.57 13.68 -19.98
N ASN A 139 -6.99 14.94 -19.92
CA ASN A 139 -8.38 15.32 -20.11
C ASN A 139 -8.59 15.35 -21.61
N GLY A 140 -9.27 14.33 -22.13
CA GLY A 140 -9.93 14.40 -23.44
C GLY A 140 -10.92 15.54 -23.49
#